data_AF-A0A2N5CQX4-F1
#
_entry.id   AF-A0A2N5CQX4-F1
#
_cell.length_a   1.000
_cell.length_b   1.000
_cell.length_c   1.000
_cell.angle_alpha   90.00
_cell.angle_beta   90.00
_cell.angle_gamma   90.00
#
_symmetry.space_group_name_H-M   'P 1'
#
loop_
_entity.id
_entity.type
_entity.pdbx_description
1 polymer ?
#
loop_
_entity_poly.entity_id
_entity_poly.type
_entity_poly.pdbx_seq_one_letter_code
_entity_poly.pdbx_strand_id
1 'polypeptide(L)'
;MDPHTAPTLVPDAEAFDFEAGWSRLASGERGLRAPGQTAAAHVFNQIATRLETATRGEQASSSVVSSASAGGSYVAAMAVKGLGRLRRELGSSVADHILGQTAQRLKALVPQSRTGRVGRAGLEFAFEAVDDLEAEALLSELEATLERRLHVDGQVFDLEVVIGFASRALHGDHVADCAADALIEAQAQGRGVLLYREADLQKAAEISAMLRDLRAALADDDLSLVYQPKLHVPSQTILSVEALLRWRHSSKGWISPEVFIGLAEQTGLIADITRWVVRRALRDQTWLVEAGNSVTVYLNLSGRLLADAAFCAWILETVREFDHCALGFEITETAVIDDPEHALANLQVLVDAGLKIAIDDYGSGLSSLAYLKQMPAHELKIDKMFISTLTSSHRDPLLVRSTIDVAHALGMEVTAEGVETAGALALLRVMGCDHIQGYLVAKPLELSALSDLLGDKDFGASFARASSPFKLPVKSSGRGMAG
;
A
#
# COMPACT_ATOMS: atom_id res chain seq x y z
N MET A 1 78.17 37.50 2.30
CA MET A 1 77.51 38.65 2.92
C MET A 1 76.86 39.42 1.79
N ASP A 2 75.55 39.36 1.56
CA ASP A 2 74.44 38.93 2.38
C ASP A 2 73.27 38.55 1.43
N PRO A 3 72.61 37.39 1.57
CA PRO A 3 71.34 37.09 0.94
C PRO A 3 70.21 37.30 1.97
N HIS A 4 69.18 38.08 1.65
CA HIS A 4 67.78 37.97 2.14
C HIS A 4 67.09 39.33 2.07
N THR A 5 66.22 39.51 1.07
CA THR A 5 64.98 40.30 1.25
C THR A 5 64.01 39.90 0.15
N ALA A 6 63.05 39.05 0.51
CA ALA A 6 61.91 38.71 -0.34
C ALA A 6 60.96 39.91 -0.43
N PRO A 7 60.37 40.22 -1.60
CA PRO A 7 59.29 41.18 -1.69
C PRO A 7 57.99 40.55 -1.17
N THR A 8 57.36 41.29 -0.27
CA THR A 8 56.11 41.03 0.44
C THR A 8 54.98 40.69 -0.53
N LEU A 9 54.39 39.50 -0.37
CA LEU A 9 53.12 39.13 -1.00
C LEU A 9 52.02 40.10 -0.53
N VAL A 10 51.34 40.72 -1.50
CA VAL A 10 50.07 41.43 -1.29
C VAL A 10 49.04 40.39 -0.82
N PRO A 11 48.23 40.64 0.24
CA PRO A 11 47.26 39.66 0.71
C PRO A 11 46.18 39.43 -0.34
N ASP A 12 45.89 38.16 -0.58
CA ASP A 12 44.75 37.69 -1.36
C ASP A 12 43.45 38.40 -0.95
N ALA A 13 42.59 38.65 -1.93
CA ALA A 13 41.24 39.18 -1.76
C ALA A 13 40.52 38.48 -0.60
N GLU A 14 39.94 39.30 0.28
CA GLU A 14 39.20 38.87 1.48
C GLU A 14 38.35 37.62 1.19
N ALA A 15 38.72 36.50 1.80
CA ALA A 15 37.88 35.32 1.81
C ALA A 15 36.53 35.71 2.41
N PHE A 16 35.45 35.46 1.68
CA PHE A 16 34.10 35.74 2.15
C PHE A 16 33.87 35.04 3.49
N ASP A 17 33.64 35.85 4.54
CA ASP A 17 33.36 35.33 5.87
C ASP A 17 31.92 34.80 5.92
N PHE A 18 31.81 33.47 5.84
CA PHE A 18 30.54 32.78 5.89
C PHE A 18 29.82 32.95 7.23
N GLU A 19 30.54 33.05 8.34
CA GLU A 19 29.93 33.18 9.67
C GLU A 19 29.25 34.54 9.81
N ALA A 20 29.94 35.61 9.40
CA ALA A 20 29.35 36.95 9.31
C ALA A 20 28.19 37.00 8.30
N GLY A 21 28.32 36.33 7.16
CA GLY A 21 27.26 36.21 6.15
C GLY A 21 26.00 35.54 6.70
N TRP A 22 26.14 34.46 7.48
CA TRP A 22 25.03 33.74 8.10
C TRP A 22 24.33 34.59 9.16
N SER A 23 25.11 35.28 10.00
CA SER A 23 24.58 36.19 11.02
C SER A 23 23.74 37.31 10.41
N ARG A 24 24.18 37.86 9.27
CA ARG A 24 23.45 38.91 8.52
C ARG A 24 22.19 38.39 7.84
N LEU A 25 22.20 37.18 7.29
CA LEU A 25 20.98 36.55 6.78
C LEU A 25 19.96 36.29 7.90
N ALA A 26 20.44 35.84 9.06
CA ALA A 26 19.64 35.59 10.26
C ALA A 26 19.05 36.88 10.86
N SER A 27 19.76 38.00 10.76
CA SER A 27 19.27 39.32 11.20
C SER A 27 18.31 40.00 10.21
N GLY A 28 17.98 39.33 9.09
CA GLY A 28 16.97 39.78 8.14
C GLY A 28 17.52 40.48 6.89
N GLU A 29 18.84 40.58 6.74
CA GLU A 29 19.44 41.17 5.54
C GLU A 29 19.21 40.26 4.32
N ARG A 30 18.97 40.86 3.15
CA ARG A 30 18.63 40.17 1.89
C ARG A 30 19.52 40.69 0.76
N GLY A 31 19.73 39.89 -0.29
CA GLY A 31 20.61 40.23 -1.41
C GLY A 31 22.09 39.90 -1.20
N LEU A 32 22.47 39.31 -0.06
CA LEU A 32 23.82 38.81 0.21
C LEU A 32 24.16 37.62 -0.69
N ARG A 33 25.37 37.64 -1.28
CA ARG A 33 25.90 36.53 -2.08
C ARG A 33 27.36 36.27 -1.75
N ALA A 34 27.68 35.00 -1.53
CA ALA A 34 29.05 34.54 -1.41
C ALA A 34 29.70 34.46 -2.82
N PRO A 35 30.85 35.10 -3.06
CA PRO A 35 31.61 34.96 -4.31
C PRO A 35 32.31 33.59 -4.40
N GLY A 36 32.48 33.09 -5.62
CA GLY A 36 33.15 31.82 -5.92
C GLY A 36 32.22 30.61 -6.09
N GLN A 37 32.80 29.45 -6.45
CA GLN A 37 32.08 28.20 -6.74
C GLN A 37 32.36 27.07 -5.73
N THR A 38 32.76 27.41 -4.51
CA THR A 38 32.97 26.40 -3.46
C THR A 38 31.63 25.81 -3.00
N ALA A 39 31.65 24.59 -2.45
CA ALA A 39 30.44 23.96 -1.91
C ALA A 39 29.76 24.82 -0.84
N ALA A 40 30.55 25.50 0.01
CA ALA A 40 30.06 26.43 1.02
C ALA A 40 29.38 27.67 0.39
N ALA A 41 29.97 28.27 -0.65
CA ALA A 41 29.35 29.37 -1.39
C ALA A 41 28.04 28.96 -2.08
N HIS A 42 27.99 27.73 -2.60
CA HIS A 42 26.79 27.19 -3.23
C HIS A 42 25.65 27.01 -2.22
N VAL A 43 25.92 26.40 -1.06
CA VAL A 43 24.94 26.22 0.03
C VAL A 43 24.49 27.57 0.59
N PHE A 44 25.42 28.50 0.80
CA PHE A 44 25.12 29.86 1.25
C PHE A 44 24.15 30.58 0.30
N ASN A 45 24.46 30.59 -0.99
CA ASN A 45 23.64 31.25 -2.00
C ASN A 45 22.28 30.56 -2.21
N GLN A 46 22.19 29.22 -2.07
CA GLN A 46 20.93 28.50 -2.11
C GLN A 46 20.01 28.88 -0.94
N ILE A 47 20.54 28.94 0.29
CA ILE A 47 19.75 29.29 1.48
C ILE A 47 19.36 30.78 1.44
N ALA A 48 20.25 31.68 1.04
CA ALA A 48 19.93 33.09 0.83
C ALA A 48 18.79 33.27 -0.18
N THR A 49 18.82 32.53 -1.29
CA THR A 49 17.75 32.54 -2.30
C THR A 49 16.44 31.99 -1.75
N ARG A 50 16.49 30.92 -0.94
CA ARG A 50 15.29 30.35 -0.29
C ARG A 50 14.62 31.32 0.68
N LEU A 51 15.42 32.02 1.50
CA LEU A 51 14.94 33.02 2.45
C LEU A 51 14.31 34.23 1.74
N GLU A 52 14.89 34.65 0.61
CA GLU A 52 14.31 35.70 -0.26
C GLU A 52 12.99 35.25 -0.91
N THR A 53 12.89 33.98 -1.33
CA THR A 53 11.62 33.45 -1.86
C THR A 53 10.55 33.27 -0.80
N ALA A 54 10.92 32.94 0.45
CA ALA A 54 9.99 32.86 1.57
C ALA A 54 9.40 34.24 1.92
N THR A 55 10.24 35.28 1.99
CA THR A 55 9.78 36.66 2.28
C THR A 55 8.92 37.25 1.15
N ARG A 56 9.21 36.93 -0.12
CA ARG A 56 8.33 37.31 -1.24
C ARG A 56 7.02 36.53 -1.27
N GLY A 57 7.03 35.28 -0.82
CA GLY A 57 5.83 34.47 -0.60
C GLY A 57 4.93 35.07 0.47
N GLU A 58 5.48 35.43 1.63
CA GLU A 58 4.75 36.08 2.74
C GLU A 58 4.16 37.44 2.34
N GLN A 59 4.86 38.23 1.53
CA GLN A 59 4.34 39.51 1.02
C GLN A 59 3.25 39.32 -0.06
N ALA A 60 3.31 38.25 -0.85
CA ALA A 60 2.29 37.93 -1.83
C ALA A 60 1.02 37.34 -1.18
N SER A 61 1.17 36.39 -0.25
CA SER A 61 0.07 35.77 0.49
C SER A 61 -0.62 36.79 1.42
N SER A 62 0.12 37.67 2.13
CA SER A 62 -0.52 38.73 2.93
C SER A 62 -1.38 39.72 2.11
N SER A 63 -1.05 39.94 0.84
CA SER A 63 -1.83 40.82 -0.06
C SER A 63 -3.11 40.17 -0.61
N VAL A 64 -3.16 38.84 -0.69
CA VAL A 64 -4.36 38.05 -1.05
C VAL A 64 -5.29 37.92 0.17
N VAL A 65 -4.72 37.85 1.37
CA VAL A 65 -5.39 37.57 2.65
C VAL A 65 -6.14 38.78 3.26
N SER A 66 -5.84 40.03 2.86
CA SER A 66 -6.22 41.22 3.65
C SER A 66 -7.59 41.88 3.39
N SER A 67 -8.49 41.34 2.56
CA SER A 67 -9.82 41.95 2.39
C SER A 67 -10.88 41.01 1.79
N ALA A 68 -11.78 40.47 2.62
CA ALA A 68 -13.10 39.99 2.20
C ALA A 68 -14.08 39.97 3.38
N SER A 69 -15.34 40.31 3.08
CA SER A 69 -16.49 40.44 3.98
C SER A 69 -17.08 39.09 4.46
N ALA A 70 -18.04 39.16 5.37
CA ALA A 70 -18.63 38.10 6.20
C ALA A 70 -19.33 36.89 5.51
N GLY A 71 -19.03 36.57 4.24
CA GLY A 71 -19.44 35.33 3.57
C GLY A 71 -18.38 34.22 3.70
N GLY A 72 -18.73 32.97 3.38
CA GLY A 72 -17.84 31.80 3.42
C GLY A 72 -16.62 31.97 2.52
N SER A 73 -15.53 32.48 3.10
CA SER A 73 -14.29 32.77 2.39
C SER A 73 -13.37 31.54 2.42
N TYR A 74 -12.88 31.13 1.25
CA TYR A 74 -11.92 30.04 1.08
C TYR A 74 -10.63 30.56 0.46
N VAL A 75 -9.53 29.85 0.71
CA VAL A 75 -8.25 30.06 0.02
C VAL A 75 -7.85 28.76 -0.65
N ALA A 76 -7.41 28.84 -1.90
CA ALA A 76 -6.89 27.73 -2.67
C ALA A 76 -5.42 27.95 -3.04
N ALA A 77 -4.62 26.89 -2.94
CA ALA A 77 -3.28 26.79 -3.49
C ALA A 77 -3.29 25.80 -4.67
N MET A 78 -2.72 26.20 -5.80
CA MET A 78 -2.74 25.43 -7.04
C MET A 78 -1.32 25.25 -7.57
N ALA A 79 -1.01 24.08 -8.11
CA ALA A 79 0.24 23.80 -8.82
C ALA A 79 0.00 23.18 -10.20
N VAL A 80 0.86 23.51 -11.16
CA VAL A 80 0.92 22.82 -12.46
C VAL A 80 1.83 21.61 -12.33
N LYS A 81 1.29 20.41 -12.56
CA LYS A 81 2.03 19.15 -12.44
C LYS A 81 3.18 19.11 -13.44
N GLY A 82 4.34 18.61 -13.00
CA GLY A 82 5.52 18.49 -13.86
C GLY A 82 6.21 19.81 -14.23
N LEU A 83 5.73 20.98 -13.80
CA LEU A 83 6.32 22.28 -14.19
C LEU A 83 7.79 22.43 -13.75
N GLY A 84 8.18 21.82 -12.62
CA GLY A 84 9.58 21.79 -12.19
C GLY A 84 10.49 21.00 -13.14
N ARG A 85 9.98 19.92 -13.76
CA ARG A 85 10.69 19.16 -14.80
C ARG A 85 10.77 19.99 -16.09
N LEU A 86 9.65 20.55 -16.54
CA LEU A 86 9.61 21.41 -17.73
C LEU A 86 10.57 22.61 -17.60
N ARG A 87 10.67 23.22 -16.42
CA ARG A 87 11.61 24.32 -16.15
C ARG A 87 13.07 23.92 -16.36
N ARG A 88 13.44 22.67 -16.06
CA ARG A 88 14.81 22.15 -16.27
C ARG A 88 15.05 21.79 -17.73
N GLU A 89 14.05 21.23 -18.40
CA GLU A 89 14.16 20.74 -19.78
C GLU A 89 14.06 21.87 -20.82
N LEU A 90 13.16 22.83 -20.60
CA LEU A 90 12.79 23.87 -21.57
C LEU A 90 13.20 25.29 -21.14
N GLY A 91 13.76 25.42 -19.93
CA GLY A 91 14.23 26.69 -19.39
C GLY A 91 13.20 27.48 -18.58
N SER A 92 13.69 28.47 -17.82
CA SER A 92 12.84 29.23 -16.90
C SER A 92 11.81 30.13 -17.59
N SER A 93 12.13 30.68 -18.77
CA SER A 93 11.21 31.57 -19.49
C SER A 93 9.92 30.86 -19.90
N VAL A 94 10.04 29.67 -20.49
CA VAL A 94 8.87 28.87 -20.94
C VAL A 94 8.01 28.47 -19.75
N ALA A 95 8.62 27.99 -18.66
CA ALA A 95 7.88 27.64 -17.45
C ALA A 95 7.17 28.85 -16.79
N ASP A 96 7.77 30.03 -16.85
CA ASP A 96 7.16 31.26 -16.35
C ASP A 96 6.02 31.76 -17.27
N HIS A 97 6.13 31.59 -18.59
CA HIS A 97 5.04 31.84 -19.53
C HIS A 97 3.85 30.89 -19.31
N ILE A 98 4.11 29.59 -19.11
CA ILE A 98 3.07 28.60 -18.77
C ILE A 98 2.30 29.07 -17.54
N LEU A 99 3.01 29.33 -16.44
CA LEU A 99 2.38 29.75 -15.18
C LEU A 99 1.65 31.10 -15.32
N GLY A 100 2.22 32.02 -16.10
CA GLY A 100 1.60 33.32 -16.39
C GLY A 100 0.28 33.19 -17.14
N GLN A 101 0.22 32.35 -18.17
CA GLN A 101 -1.03 32.10 -18.90
C GLN A 101 -2.05 31.31 -18.06
N THR A 102 -1.61 30.35 -17.24
CA THR A 102 -2.48 29.68 -16.26
C THR A 102 -3.10 30.69 -15.30
N ALA A 103 -2.32 31.66 -14.80
CA ALA A 103 -2.83 32.73 -13.94
C ALA A 103 -3.85 33.64 -14.65
N GLN A 104 -3.66 33.91 -15.94
CA GLN A 104 -4.63 34.68 -16.74
C GLN A 104 -5.93 33.92 -16.95
N ARG A 105 -5.87 32.62 -17.26
CA ARG A 105 -7.07 31.76 -17.36
C ARG A 105 -7.83 31.72 -16.04
N LEU A 106 -7.11 31.53 -14.92
CA LEU A 106 -7.68 31.55 -13.59
C LEU A 106 -8.43 32.86 -13.30
N LYS A 107 -7.82 34.02 -13.59
CA LYS A 107 -8.48 35.33 -13.42
C LYS A 107 -9.74 35.50 -14.27
N ALA A 108 -9.79 34.91 -15.46
CA ALA A 108 -10.98 34.98 -16.31
C ALA A 108 -12.12 34.12 -15.77
N LEU A 109 -11.80 32.99 -15.14
CA LEU A 109 -12.78 32.05 -14.58
C LEU A 109 -13.26 32.46 -13.19
N VAL A 110 -12.42 33.15 -12.43
CA VAL A 110 -12.77 33.66 -11.09
C VAL A 110 -12.48 35.17 -11.00
N PRO A 111 -13.30 36.03 -11.63
CA PRO A 111 -12.99 37.46 -11.79
C PRO A 111 -12.88 38.24 -10.49
N GLN A 112 -13.57 37.79 -9.43
CA GLN A 112 -13.54 38.41 -8.11
C GLN A 112 -12.40 37.88 -7.23
N SER A 113 -11.63 36.89 -7.70
CA SER A 113 -10.52 36.33 -6.93
C SER A 113 -9.30 37.25 -6.95
N ARG A 114 -8.64 37.36 -5.80
CA ARG A 114 -7.30 37.94 -5.71
C ARG A 114 -6.31 36.81 -5.89
N THR A 115 -5.64 36.76 -7.04
CA THR A 115 -4.64 35.72 -7.35
C THR A 115 -3.23 36.21 -7.03
N GLY A 116 -2.51 35.51 -6.17
CA GLY A 116 -1.09 35.66 -5.90
C GLY A 116 -0.26 34.53 -6.52
N ARG A 117 1.03 34.75 -6.77
CA ARG A 117 1.96 33.69 -7.16
C ARG A 117 2.67 33.18 -5.92
N VAL A 118 2.68 31.86 -5.72
CA VAL A 118 3.38 31.21 -4.61
C VAL A 118 4.58 30.43 -5.13
N GLY A 119 5.77 30.87 -4.71
CA GLY A 119 7.03 30.28 -5.15
C GLY A 119 7.21 30.28 -6.68
N ARG A 120 7.82 29.21 -7.20
CA ARG A 120 8.19 29.11 -8.64
C ARG A 120 7.15 28.39 -9.49
N ALA A 121 6.23 27.64 -8.90
CA ALA A 121 5.33 26.75 -9.63
C ALA A 121 3.84 26.83 -9.20
N GLY A 122 3.52 27.63 -8.19
CA GLY A 122 2.18 27.69 -7.64
C GLY A 122 1.48 29.03 -7.82
N LEU A 123 0.16 28.98 -7.72
CA LEU A 123 -0.75 30.13 -7.62
C LEU A 123 -1.59 29.96 -6.36
N GLU A 124 -1.91 31.06 -5.69
CA GLU A 124 -2.84 31.10 -4.57
C GLU A 124 -3.96 32.08 -4.88
N PHE A 125 -5.19 31.76 -4.52
CA PHE A 125 -6.32 32.64 -4.74
C PHE A 125 -7.42 32.47 -3.71
N ALA A 126 -8.10 33.56 -3.39
CA ALA A 126 -9.28 33.56 -2.54
C ALA A 126 -10.55 33.50 -3.38
N PHE A 127 -11.56 32.78 -2.89
CA PHE A 127 -12.88 32.67 -3.52
C PHE A 127 -13.98 32.53 -2.45
N GLU A 128 -15.23 32.69 -2.87
CA GLU A 128 -16.41 32.56 -2.01
C GLU A 128 -17.23 31.35 -2.42
N ALA A 129 -17.75 30.62 -1.44
CA ALA A 129 -18.71 29.55 -1.60
C ALA A 129 -19.59 29.46 -0.33
N VAL A 130 -20.79 28.90 -0.46
CA VAL A 130 -21.75 28.75 0.66
C VAL A 130 -21.28 27.67 1.63
N ASP A 131 -20.76 26.56 1.12
CA ASP A 131 -20.27 25.43 1.91
C ASP A 131 -19.11 24.69 1.19
N ASP A 132 -18.55 23.70 1.88
CA ASP A 132 -17.41 22.90 1.38
C ASP A 132 -17.76 22.14 0.09
N LEU A 133 -19.02 21.74 -0.09
CA LEU A 133 -19.46 20.96 -1.24
C LEU A 133 -19.52 21.83 -2.50
N GLU A 134 -20.07 23.05 -2.38
CA GLU A 134 -20.04 24.03 -3.45
C GLU A 134 -18.60 24.45 -3.77
N ALA A 135 -17.76 24.64 -2.76
CA ALA A 135 -16.35 24.97 -2.95
C ALA A 135 -15.60 23.89 -3.75
N GLU A 136 -15.77 22.61 -3.39
CA GLU A 136 -15.15 21.48 -4.11
C GLU A 136 -15.67 21.37 -5.54
N ALA A 137 -16.97 21.59 -5.77
CA ALA A 137 -17.57 21.58 -7.11
C ALA A 137 -17.01 22.69 -8.02
N LEU A 138 -16.93 23.92 -7.51
CA LEU A 138 -16.35 25.06 -8.23
C LEU A 138 -14.89 24.83 -8.61
N LEU A 139 -14.10 24.29 -7.68
CA LEU A 139 -12.69 23.99 -7.93
C LEU A 139 -12.49 22.82 -8.88
N SER A 140 -13.39 21.83 -8.87
CA SER A 140 -13.36 20.72 -9.83
C SER A 140 -13.69 21.17 -11.25
N GLU A 141 -14.66 22.07 -11.41
CA GLU A 141 -14.95 22.70 -12.72
C GLU A 141 -13.76 23.56 -13.20
N LEU A 142 -13.12 24.28 -12.27
CA LEU A 142 -11.94 25.08 -12.55
C LEU A 142 -10.76 24.20 -12.99
N GLU A 143 -10.49 23.10 -12.28
CA GLU A 143 -9.44 22.13 -12.63
C GLU A 143 -9.66 21.59 -14.05
N ALA A 144 -10.80 20.98 -14.34
CA ALA A 144 -11.14 20.47 -15.68
C ALA A 144 -11.07 21.54 -16.79
N THR A 145 -11.36 22.80 -16.48
CA THR A 145 -11.27 23.91 -17.46
C THR A 145 -9.82 24.34 -17.70
N LEU A 146 -8.97 24.26 -16.67
CA LEU A 146 -7.54 24.58 -16.77
C LEU A 146 -6.74 23.45 -17.43
N GLU A 147 -7.22 22.20 -17.35
CA GLU A 147 -6.68 21.01 -18.03
C GLU A 147 -6.92 21.01 -19.55
N ARG A 148 -6.58 22.12 -20.20
CA ARG A 148 -6.68 22.32 -21.65
C ARG A 148 -5.35 22.73 -22.23
N ARG A 149 -5.10 22.28 -23.47
CA ARG A 149 -3.92 22.63 -24.27
C ARG A 149 -3.55 24.10 -24.17
N LEU A 150 -2.29 24.36 -23.85
CA LEU A 150 -1.71 25.70 -23.73
C LEU A 150 -0.70 25.92 -24.86
N HIS A 151 -0.87 27.01 -25.61
CA HIS A 151 0.07 27.42 -26.64
C HIS A 151 1.07 28.42 -26.06
N VAL A 152 2.32 27.99 -25.87
CA VAL A 152 3.40 28.83 -25.34
C VAL A 152 4.59 28.74 -26.26
N ASP A 153 5.09 29.88 -26.73
CA ASP A 153 6.29 30.01 -27.56
C ASP A 153 6.31 29.06 -28.78
N GLY A 154 5.15 28.85 -29.40
CA GLY A 154 4.98 27.98 -30.58
C GLY A 154 4.84 26.49 -30.28
N GLN A 155 4.84 26.09 -29.01
CA GLN A 155 4.66 24.70 -28.55
C GLN A 155 3.30 24.52 -27.88
N VAL A 156 2.82 23.27 -27.82
CA VAL A 156 1.55 22.89 -27.19
C VAL A 156 1.83 22.04 -25.97
N PHE A 157 1.29 22.45 -24.81
CA PHE A 157 1.41 21.73 -23.55
C PHE A 157 0.04 21.25 -23.08
N ASP A 158 -0.07 19.97 -22.78
CA ASP A 158 -1.20 19.44 -21.99
C ASP A 158 -0.88 19.72 -20.52
N LEU A 159 -1.77 20.46 -19.85
CA LEU A 159 -1.60 20.85 -18.46
C LEU A 159 -2.46 19.96 -17.58
N GLU A 160 -1.89 19.54 -16.47
CA GLU A 160 -2.62 18.97 -15.34
C GLU A 160 -2.40 19.91 -14.16
N VAL A 161 -3.48 20.32 -13.48
CA VAL A 161 -3.41 21.17 -12.30
C VAL A 161 -3.89 20.41 -11.08
N VAL A 162 -3.30 20.69 -9.94
CA VAL A 162 -3.74 20.15 -8.66
C VAL A 162 -4.05 21.33 -7.74
N ILE A 163 -5.16 21.24 -7.01
CA ILE A 163 -5.67 22.31 -6.16
C ILE A 163 -5.92 21.78 -4.75
N GLY A 164 -5.27 22.38 -3.76
CA GLY A 164 -5.63 22.26 -2.35
C GLY A 164 -6.38 23.51 -1.90
N PHE A 165 -7.39 23.38 -1.04
CA PHE A 165 -8.11 24.54 -0.52
C PHE A 165 -8.50 24.39 0.93
N ALA A 166 -8.78 25.51 1.62
CA ALA A 166 -9.14 25.53 3.02
C ALA A 166 -10.17 26.62 3.32
N SER A 167 -11.02 26.37 4.31
CA SER A 167 -12.03 27.33 4.79
C SER A 167 -11.41 28.34 5.75
N ARG A 168 -11.54 29.63 5.44
CA ARG A 168 -11.08 30.71 6.33
C ARG A 168 -11.91 30.77 7.60
N ALA A 169 -13.18 30.38 7.54
CA ALA A 169 -14.05 30.33 8.72
C ALA A 169 -13.52 29.34 9.76
N LEU A 170 -12.87 28.27 9.33
CA LEU A 170 -12.30 27.24 10.21
C LEU A 170 -10.85 27.55 10.63
N HIS A 171 -10.04 28.11 9.74
CA HIS A 171 -8.57 28.20 9.94
C HIS A 171 -8.04 29.63 10.14
N GLY A 172 -8.89 30.66 10.01
CA GLY A 172 -8.52 32.05 10.26
C GLY A 172 -7.30 32.49 9.43
N ASP A 173 -6.28 33.00 10.11
CA ASP A 173 -5.06 33.51 9.49
C ASP A 173 -4.14 32.41 8.91
N HIS A 174 -4.31 31.15 9.35
CA HIS A 174 -3.53 29.99 8.87
C HIS A 174 -4.11 29.35 7.61
N VAL A 175 -5.20 29.87 7.07
CA VAL A 175 -5.92 29.28 5.93
C VAL A 175 -5.04 29.06 4.69
N ALA A 176 -4.04 29.93 4.46
CA ALA A 176 -3.11 29.78 3.33
C ALA A 176 -2.16 28.60 3.52
N ASP A 177 -1.62 28.41 4.73
CA ASP A 177 -0.79 27.26 5.07
C ASP A 177 -1.60 25.95 4.95
N CYS A 178 -2.83 25.96 5.45
CA CYS A 178 -3.76 24.84 5.30
C CYS A 178 -4.05 24.50 3.82
N ALA A 179 -4.30 25.50 2.98
CA ALA A 179 -4.51 25.28 1.55
C ALA A 179 -3.26 24.70 0.85
N ALA A 180 -2.07 25.12 1.27
CA ALA A 180 -0.81 24.59 0.77
C ALA A 180 -0.58 23.14 1.22
N ASP A 181 -0.91 22.79 2.46
CA ASP A 181 -0.83 21.41 2.94
C ASP A 181 -1.81 20.50 2.20
N ALA A 182 -3.05 20.96 1.96
CA ALA A 182 -4.02 20.23 1.14
C ALA A 182 -3.54 20.03 -0.30
N LEU A 183 -2.79 20.98 -0.86
CA LEU A 183 -2.22 20.84 -2.20
C LEU A 183 -1.16 19.75 -2.23
N ILE A 184 -0.28 19.70 -1.23
CA ILE A 184 0.75 18.66 -1.10
C ILE A 184 0.08 17.29 -0.98
N GLU A 185 -0.96 17.19 -0.15
CA GLU A 185 -1.70 15.94 0.05
C GLU A 185 -2.47 15.51 -1.20
N ALA A 186 -3.11 16.43 -1.92
CA ALA A 186 -3.76 16.15 -3.19
C ALA A 186 -2.78 15.55 -4.21
N GLN A 187 -1.55 16.08 -4.27
CA GLN A 187 -0.50 15.53 -5.11
C GLN A 187 -0.06 14.12 -4.68
N ALA A 188 0.00 13.85 -3.37
CA ALA A 188 0.35 12.54 -2.84
C ALA A 188 -0.74 11.49 -3.11
N GLN A 189 -2.02 11.87 -3.01
CA GLN A 189 -3.18 11.01 -3.25
C GLN A 189 -3.54 10.86 -4.74
N GLY A 190 -2.93 11.64 -5.63
CA GLY A 190 -3.30 11.69 -7.04
C GLY A 190 -4.70 12.27 -7.29
N ARG A 191 -5.19 13.13 -6.39
CA ARG A 191 -6.48 13.84 -6.54
C ARG A 191 -6.26 15.20 -7.19
N GLY A 192 -7.16 15.61 -8.07
CA GLY A 192 -7.13 16.94 -8.71
C GLY A 192 -7.49 18.08 -7.74
N VAL A 193 -8.45 17.84 -6.85
CA VAL A 193 -8.93 18.81 -5.86
C VAL A 193 -9.02 18.16 -4.47
N LEU A 194 -8.57 18.87 -3.43
CA LEU A 194 -8.66 18.41 -2.04
C LEU A 194 -8.92 19.56 -1.05
N LEU A 195 -9.90 19.37 -0.16
CA LEU A 195 -10.15 20.23 0.99
C LEU A 195 -9.19 19.86 2.13
N TYR A 196 -8.58 20.87 2.76
CA TYR A 196 -7.85 20.72 4.01
C TYR A 196 -8.80 20.28 5.12
N ARG A 197 -8.51 19.13 5.72
CA ARG A 197 -9.04 18.71 7.00
C ARG A 197 -7.89 18.25 7.87
N GLU A 198 -7.78 18.78 9.08
CA GLU A 198 -6.68 18.47 10.01
C GLU A 198 -6.59 16.96 10.30
N ALA A 199 -7.73 16.27 10.37
CA ALA A 199 -7.81 14.82 10.52
C ALA A 199 -7.22 14.04 9.32
N ASP A 200 -7.30 14.58 8.10
CA ASP A 200 -6.83 13.91 6.89
C ASP A 200 -5.29 13.97 6.79
N LEU A 201 -4.66 15.07 7.22
CA LEU A 201 -3.19 15.20 7.24
C LEU A 201 -2.53 14.34 8.31
N GLN A 202 -3.11 14.30 9.51
CA GLN A 202 -2.61 13.42 10.57
C GLN A 202 -2.65 11.96 10.11
N LYS A 203 -3.74 11.56 9.45
CA LYS A 203 -3.89 10.23 8.85
C LYS A 203 -2.86 9.97 7.74
N ALA A 204 -2.63 10.95 6.86
CA ALA A 204 -1.63 10.83 5.80
C ALA A 204 -0.20 10.73 6.33
N ALA A 205 0.13 11.49 7.38
CA ALA A 205 1.42 11.41 8.07
C ALA A 205 1.61 10.05 8.76
N GLU A 206 0.56 9.52 9.38
CA GLU A 206 0.56 8.18 9.99
C GLU A 206 0.73 7.08 8.95
N ILE A 207 0.03 7.16 7.81
CA ILE A 207 0.19 6.25 6.68
C ILE A 207 1.63 6.31 6.14
N SER A 208 2.15 7.51 5.94
CA SER A 208 3.51 7.72 5.46
C SER A 208 4.56 7.18 6.42
N ALA A 209 4.36 7.35 7.73
CA ALA A 209 5.21 6.75 8.75
C ALA A 209 5.14 5.23 8.69
N MET A 210 3.93 4.65 8.65
CA MET A 210 3.72 3.21 8.55
C MET A 210 4.40 2.60 7.30
N LEU A 211 4.35 3.28 6.16
CA LEU A 211 5.05 2.84 4.94
C LEU A 211 6.57 2.87 5.06
N ARG A 212 7.13 3.84 5.79
CA ARG A 212 8.57 3.88 6.07
C ARG A 212 8.96 2.74 7.01
N ASP A 213 8.18 2.55 8.06
CA ASP A 213 8.42 1.51 9.06
C ASP A 213 8.29 0.11 8.43
N LEU A 214 7.32 -0.11 7.54
CA LEU A 214 7.13 -1.37 6.82
C LEU A 214 8.28 -1.66 5.85
N ARG A 215 8.83 -0.63 5.18
CA ARG A 215 10.04 -0.79 4.35
C ARG A 215 11.27 -1.14 5.18
N ALA A 216 11.42 -0.55 6.36
CA ALA A 216 12.49 -0.92 7.29
C ALA A 216 12.32 -2.36 7.79
N ALA A 217 11.09 -2.76 8.14
CA ALA A 217 10.79 -4.11 8.62
C ALA A 217 11.13 -5.22 7.61
N LEU A 218 11.05 -4.94 6.31
CA LEU A 218 11.50 -5.85 5.25
C LEU A 218 13.02 -6.09 5.26
N ALA A 219 13.81 -5.15 5.78
CA ALA A 219 15.26 -5.25 5.89
C ALA A 219 15.73 -5.79 7.25
N ASP A 220 14.99 -5.48 8.32
CA ASP A 220 15.41 -5.72 9.71
C ASP A 220 14.81 -7.00 10.35
N ASP A 221 14.15 -7.87 9.56
CA ASP A 221 13.50 -9.12 10.01
C ASP A 221 12.39 -8.93 11.08
N ASP A 222 11.74 -7.76 11.12
CA ASP A 222 10.56 -7.48 11.98
C ASP A 222 9.26 -8.13 11.46
N LEU A 223 9.33 -8.79 10.30
CA LEU A 223 8.27 -9.60 9.70
C LEU A 223 8.49 -11.07 10.03
N SER A 224 7.40 -11.80 10.27
CA SER A 224 7.41 -13.25 10.46
C SER A 224 6.27 -13.92 9.70
N LEU A 225 6.42 -15.22 9.42
CA LEU A 225 5.34 -16.05 8.91
C LEU A 225 4.85 -16.96 10.03
N VAL A 226 3.54 -16.99 10.22
CA VAL A 226 2.87 -18.07 10.97
C VAL A 226 2.10 -18.93 9.98
N TYR A 227 1.90 -20.18 10.32
CA TYR A 227 1.36 -21.18 9.41
C TYR A 227 0.08 -21.78 9.96
N GLN A 228 -0.99 -21.75 9.16
CA GLN A 228 -2.25 -22.37 9.54
C GLN A 228 -2.43 -23.70 8.81
N PRO A 229 -2.53 -24.84 9.52
CA PRO A 229 -2.71 -26.14 8.90
C PRO A 229 -4.07 -26.34 8.22
N LYS A 230 -4.04 -26.98 7.05
CA LYS A 230 -5.21 -27.53 6.36
C LYS A 230 -5.25 -29.05 6.58
N LEU A 231 -6.34 -29.52 7.17
CA LEU A 231 -6.56 -30.96 7.40
C LEU A 231 -7.30 -31.56 6.20
N HIS A 232 -6.70 -32.56 5.56
CA HIS A 232 -7.40 -33.39 4.58
C HIS A 232 -8.39 -34.31 5.31
N VAL A 233 -9.68 -34.09 5.09
CA VAL A 233 -10.78 -34.72 5.84
C VAL A 233 -10.81 -36.25 5.69
N PRO A 234 -10.63 -36.82 4.47
CA PRO A 234 -10.65 -38.28 4.29
C PRO A 234 -9.51 -39.01 5.01
N SER A 235 -8.27 -38.51 4.89
CA SER A 235 -7.09 -39.17 5.50
C SER A 235 -6.82 -38.73 6.94
N GLN A 236 -7.39 -37.60 7.37
CA GLN A 236 -7.12 -36.97 8.66
C GLN A 236 -5.64 -36.62 8.85
N THR A 237 -4.99 -36.21 7.77
CA THR A 237 -3.59 -35.76 7.77
C THR A 237 -3.50 -34.32 7.32
N ILE A 238 -2.48 -33.59 7.79
CA ILE A 238 -2.17 -32.26 7.30
C ILE A 238 -1.24 -32.41 6.08
N LEU A 239 -1.71 -31.98 4.92
CA LEU A 239 -0.95 -32.07 3.65
C LEU A 239 -0.50 -30.70 3.14
N SER A 240 -1.13 -29.64 3.64
CA SER A 240 -0.85 -28.26 3.27
C SER A 240 -1.03 -27.32 4.46
N VAL A 241 -0.39 -26.16 4.36
CA VAL A 241 -0.54 -25.05 5.30
C VAL A 241 -0.68 -23.75 4.52
N GLU A 242 -1.38 -22.78 5.08
CA GLU A 242 -1.35 -21.40 4.61
C GLU A 242 -0.32 -20.60 5.41
N ALA A 243 0.57 -19.87 4.74
CA ALA A 243 1.49 -18.95 5.39
C ALA A 243 0.86 -17.55 5.50
N LEU A 244 0.78 -17.07 6.72
CA LEU A 244 0.15 -15.82 7.08
C LEU A 244 1.19 -14.84 7.60
N LEU A 245 1.35 -13.73 6.89
CA LEU A 245 2.29 -12.68 7.27
C LEU A 245 1.90 -12.03 8.59
N ARG A 246 2.89 -11.78 9.44
CA ARG A 246 2.74 -11.08 10.71
C ARG A 246 3.79 -9.98 10.80
N TRP A 247 3.36 -8.84 11.31
CA TRP A 247 4.23 -7.70 11.54
C TRP A 247 4.16 -7.27 12.99
N ARG A 248 5.30 -7.34 13.67
CA ARG A 248 5.45 -6.84 15.04
C ARG A 248 6.27 -5.57 15.03
N HIS A 249 5.59 -4.44 15.00
CA HIS A 249 6.21 -3.13 15.07
C HIS A 249 6.84 -2.90 16.46
N SER A 250 8.06 -2.38 16.48
CA SER A 250 8.86 -2.12 17.70
C SER A 250 8.12 -1.29 18.77
N SER A 251 7.50 -0.16 18.40
CA SER A 251 6.72 0.68 19.33
C SER A 251 5.22 0.38 19.39
N LYS A 252 4.60 -0.06 18.29
CA LYS A 252 3.14 -0.25 18.19
C LYS A 252 2.67 -1.69 18.47
N GLY A 253 3.59 -2.65 18.61
CA GLY A 253 3.25 -4.05 18.80
C GLY A 253 2.73 -4.70 17.51
N TRP A 254 1.79 -5.64 17.65
CA TRP A 254 1.22 -6.35 16.50
C TRP A 254 0.35 -5.42 15.64
N ILE A 255 0.67 -5.35 14.34
CA ILE A 255 -0.13 -4.63 13.35
C ILE A 255 -0.96 -5.65 12.56
N SER A 256 -2.25 -5.33 12.38
CA SER A 256 -3.17 -6.20 11.62
C SER A 256 -2.73 -6.32 10.15
N PRO A 257 -2.68 -7.54 9.59
CA PRO A 257 -2.47 -7.77 8.15
C PRO A 257 -3.39 -6.95 7.25
N GLU A 258 -4.68 -6.85 7.58
CA GLU A 258 -5.66 -6.08 6.79
C GLU A 258 -5.23 -4.61 6.62
N VAL A 259 -4.59 -4.03 7.64
CA VAL A 259 -4.16 -2.62 7.63
C VAL A 259 -2.94 -2.43 6.73
N PHE A 260 -1.88 -3.20 6.97
CA PHE A 260 -0.61 -2.95 6.27
C PHE A 260 -0.56 -3.57 4.87
N ILE A 261 -1.29 -4.67 4.61
CA ILE A 261 -1.39 -5.27 3.28
C ILE A 261 -2.19 -4.34 2.36
N GLY A 262 -3.36 -3.85 2.79
CA GLY A 262 -4.14 -2.91 1.99
C GLY A 262 -3.35 -1.65 1.64
N LEU A 263 -2.54 -1.15 2.58
CA LEU A 263 -1.64 -0.04 2.34
C LEU A 263 -0.50 -0.38 1.36
N ALA A 264 0.07 -1.58 1.46
CA ALA A 264 1.11 -2.04 0.55
C ALA A 264 0.59 -2.22 -0.88
N GLU A 265 -0.66 -2.66 -1.06
CA GLU A 265 -1.29 -2.78 -2.38
C GLU A 265 -1.55 -1.43 -3.04
N GLN A 266 -2.02 -0.44 -2.26
CA GLN A 266 -2.26 0.93 -2.75
C GLN A 266 -0.97 1.63 -3.17
N THR A 267 0.16 1.33 -2.52
CA THR A 267 1.45 2.00 -2.73
C THR A 267 2.43 1.22 -3.60
N GLY A 268 2.06 0.02 -4.05
CA GLY A 268 2.93 -0.88 -4.83
C GLY A 268 4.00 -1.61 -4.01
N LEU A 269 4.08 -1.38 -2.69
CA LEU A 269 5.01 -2.08 -1.80
C LEU A 269 4.68 -3.57 -1.66
N ILE A 270 3.48 -4.00 -2.06
CA ILE A 270 3.05 -5.40 -2.05
C ILE A 270 4.03 -6.30 -2.82
N ALA A 271 4.65 -5.83 -3.90
CA ALA A 271 5.64 -6.59 -4.65
C ALA A 271 6.84 -6.99 -3.77
N ASP A 272 7.38 -6.05 -2.98
CA ASP A 272 8.54 -6.31 -2.13
C ASP A 272 8.18 -7.22 -0.94
N ILE A 273 6.98 -7.06 -0.39
CA ILE A 273 6.45 -7.94 0.66
C ILE A 273 6.30 -9.36 0.11
N THR A 274 5.68 -9.54 -1.05
CA THR A 274 5.51 -10.88 -1.66
C THR A 274 6.86 -11.50 -1.97
N ARG A 275 7.87 -10.73 -2.43
CA ARG A 275 9.23 -11.25 -2.61
C ARG A 275 9.84 -11.78 -1.32
N TRP A 276 9.68 -11.02 -0.23
CA TRP A 276 10.15 -11.43 1.09
C TRP A 276 9.42 -12.71 1.55
N VAL A 277 8.09 -12.76 1.42
CA VAL A 277 7.24 -13.90 1.81
C VAL A 277 7.64 -15.17 1.05
N VAL A 278 7.77 -15.11 -0.28
CA VAL A 278 8.16 -16.28 -1.11
C VAL A 278 9.51 -16.84 -0.66
N ARG A 279 10.53 -15.97 -0.51
CA ARG A 279 11.87 -16.41 -0.06
C ARG A 279 11.84 -16.99 1.35
N ARG A 280 11.08 -16.37 2.26
CA ARG A 280 10.95 -16.85 3.64
C ARG A 280 10.26 -18.22 3.67
N ALA A 281 9.17 -18.38 2.94
CA ALA A 281 8.42 -19.64 2.87
C ALA A 281 9.26 -20.79 2.29
N LEU A 282 10.06 -20.53 1.25
CA LEU A 282 10.97 -21.53 0.67
C LEU A 282 12.07 -21.97 1.66
N ARG A 283 12.63 -21.02 2.43
CA ARG A 283 13.58 -21.33 3.51
C ARG A 283 12.94 -22.15 4.62
N ASP A 284 11.75 -21.75 5.06
CA ASP A 284 11.01 -22.45 6.11
C ASP A 284 10.60 -23.87 5.64
N GLN A 285 10.23 -24.02 4.37
CA GLN A 285 9.97 -25.33 3.76
C GLN A 285 11.21 -26.22 3.71
N THR A 286 12.37 -25.67 3.35
CA THR A 286 13.64 -26.42 3.36
C THR A 286 13.92 -26.96 4.76
N TRP A 287 13.76 -26.11 5.78
CA TRP A 287 13.92 -26.51 7.18
C TRP A 287 12.93 -27.59 7.62
N LEU A 288 11.66 -27.51 7.20
CA LEU A 288 10.67 -28.55 7.48
C LEU A 288 11.05 -29.89 6.84
N VAL A 289 11.51 -29.88 5.59
CA VAL A 289 11.95 -31.10 4.88
C VAL A 289 13.16 -31.73 5.58
N GLU A 290 14.13 -30.94 6.02
CA GLU A 290 15.27 -31.41 6.83
C GLU A 290 14.82 -32.04 8.16
N ALA A 291 13.72 -31.54 8.74
CA ALA A 291 13.08 -32.12 9.92
C ALA A 291 12.21 -33.37 9.60
N GLY A 292 12.15 -33.80 8.35
CA GLY A 292 11.38 -34.97 7.90
C GLY A 292 9.90 -34.68 7.58
N ASN A 293 9.51 -33.41 7.54
CA ASN A 293 8.15 -32.96 7.29
C ASN A 293 8.00 -32.41 5.87
N SER A 294 7.23 -33.09 5.01
CA SER A 294 6.91 -32.60 3.66
C SER A 294 5.49 -32.06 3.64
N VAL A 295 5.34 -30.75 3.37
CA VAL A 295 4.04 -30.07 3.34
C VAL A 295 4.01 -29.00 2.25
N THR A 296 2.85 -28.85 1.60
CA THR A 296 2.66 -27.76 0.62
C THR A 296 2.38 -26.45 1.36
N VAL A 297 3.11 -25.39 1.06
CA VAL A 297 2.92 -24.06 1.67
C VAL A 297 2.20 -23.15 0.69
N TYR A 298 1.01 -22.68 1.06
CA TYR A 298 0.22 -21.74 0.28
C TYR A 298 0.50 -20.29 0.70
N LEU A 299 0.69 -19.42 -0.29
CA LEU A 299 1.00 -18.00 -0.12
C LEU A 299 -0.05 -17.12 -0.80
N ASN A 300 -0.51 -16.08 -0.12
CA ASN A 300 -1.40 -15.09 -0.74
C ASN A 300 -0.67 -14.30 -1.84
N LEU A 301 -1.31 -14.17 -3.01
CA LEU A 301 -0.80 -13.42 -4.17
C LEU A 301 -1.82 -12.39 -4.65
N SER A 302 -1.43 -11.11 -4.61
CA SER A 302 -2.28 -10.02 -5.11
C SER A 302 -2.49 -10.13 -6.62
N GLY A 303 -3.71 -9.90 -7.10
CA GLY A 303 -4.06 -9.91 -8.54
C GLY A 303 -3.23 -8.95 -9.38
N ARG A 304 -2.79 -7.82 -8.80
CA ARG A 304 -1.90 -6.85 -9.46
C ARG A 304 -0.55 -7.46 -9.83
N LEU A 305 -0.01 -8.31 -8.97
CA LEU A 305 1.27 -8.99 -9.22
C LEU A 305 1.09 -10.18 -10.16
N LEU A 306 -0.09 -10.80 -10.15
CA LEU A 306 -0.41 -11.88 -11.09
C LEU A 306 -0.49 -11.39 -12.53
N ALA A 307 -0.94 -10.16 -12.77
CA ALA A 307 -0.92 -9.55 -14.11
C ALA A 307 0.51 -9.17 -14.58
N ASP A 308 1.47 -9.04 -13.68
CA ASP A 308 2.86 -8.70 -14.00
C ASP A 308 3.67 -9.95 -14.39
N ALA A 309 3.85 -10.15 -15.70
CA ALA A 309 4.62 -11.27 -16.24
C ALA A 309 6.09 -11.30 -15.75
N ALA A 310 6.71 -10.14 -15.49
CA ALA A 310 8.07 -10.09 -14.97
C ALA A 310 8.12 -10.55 -13.51
N PHE A 311 7.07 -10.25 -12.73
CA PHE A 311 6.95 -10.74 -11.35
C PHE A 311 6.74 -12.26 -11.32
N CYS A 312 5.87 -12.81 -12.16
CA CYS A 312 5.69 -14.26 -12.26
C CYS A 312 6.98 -14.97 -12.73
N ALA A 313 7.72 -14.38 -13.68
CA ALA A 313 9.04 -14.89 -14.07
C ALA A 313 10.02 -14.90 -12.88
N TRP A 314 10.04 -13.83 -12.09
CA TRP A 314 10.86 -13.75 -10.88
C TRP A 314 10.50 -14.84 -9.84
N ILE A 315 9.21 -15.17 -9.64
CA ILE A 315 8.80 -16.28 -8.77
C ILE A 315 9.43 -17.59 -9.27
N LEU A 316 9.31 -17.87 -10.57
CA LEU A 316 9.84 -19.10 -11.15
C LEU A 316 11.36 -19.20 -11.05
N GLU A 317 12.06 -18.10 -11.27
CA GLU A 317 13.52 -18.03 -11.07
C GLU A 317 13.88 -18.31 -9.61
N THR A 318 13.20 -17.66 -8.67
CA THR A 318 13.46 -17.81 -7.24
C THR A 318 13.19 -19.23 -6.77
N VAL A 319 12.10 -19.86 -7.21
CA VAL A 319 11.76 -21.24 -6.85
C VAL A 319 12.83 -22.24 -7.31
N ARG A 320 13.45 -22.01 -8.48
CA ARG A 320 14.52 -22.87 -9.00
C ARG A 320 15.83 -22.80 -8.20
N GLU A 321 15.99 -21.80 -7.35
CA GLU A 321 17.15 -21.69 -6.45
C GLU A 321 17.07 -22.67 -5.26
N PHE A 322 15.92 -23.33 -5.06
CA PHE A 322 15.68 -24.25 -3.94
C PHE A 322 15.45 -25.68 -4.43
N ASP A 323 16.04 -26.66 -3.75
CA ASP A 323 15.96 -28.09 -4.12
C ASP A 323 14.56 -28.69 -3.87
N HIS A 324 13.81 -28.10 -2.96
CA HIS A 324 12.45 -28.51 -2.62
C HIS A 324 11.50 -27.33 -2.75
N CYS A 325 10.52 -27.49 -3.65
CA CYS A 325 9.43 -26.53 -3.81
C CYS A 325 8.09 -27.27 -3.88
N ALA A 326 7.36 -27.24 -2.77
CA ALA A 326 5.94 -27.54 -2.75
C ALA A 326 5.20 -26.27 -2.35
N LEU A 327 5.08 -25.32 -3.28
CA LEU A 327 4.38 -24.06 -3.08
C LEU A 327 3.03 -24.06 -3.78
N GLY A 328 2.06 -23.41 -3.14
CA GLY A 328 0.82 -22.98 -3.74
C GLY A 328 0.64 -21.47 -3.61
N PHE A 329 -0.13 -20.87 -4.51
CA PHE A 329 -0.56 -19.48 -4.40
C PHE A 329 -2.07 -19.41 -4.24
N GLU A 330 -2.52 -18.57 -3.31
CA GLU A 330 -3.92 -18.25 -3.08
C GLU A 330 -4.20 -16.89 -3.71
N ILE A 331 -5.22 -16.84 -4.56
CA ILE A 331 -5.65 -15.63 -5.25
C ILE A 331 -7.12 -15.39 -4.97
N THR A 332 -7.52 -14.13 -4.77
CA THR A 332 -8.93 -13.82 -4.61
C THR A 332 -9.70 -14.16 -5.88
N GLU A 333 -11.00 -14.39 -5.74
CA GLU A 333 -11.88 -14.66 -6.88
C GLU A 333 -11.90 -13.51 -7.92
N THR A 334 -11.58 -12.28 -7.51
CA THR A 334 -11.52 -11.08 -8.34
C THR A 334 -10.16 -10.83 -8.98
N ALA A 335 -9.13 -11.61 -8.63
CA ALA A 335 -7.74 -11.35 -9.02
C ALA A 335 -7.51 -11.31 -10.55
N VAL A 336 -8.41 -11.93 -11.33
CA VAL A 336 -8.33 -11.99 -12.80
C VAL A 336 -9.29 -11.03 -13.50
N ILE A 337 -10.05 -10.21 -12.79
CA ILE A 337 -11.10 -9.37 -13.41
C ILE A 337 -10.50 -8.16 -14.14
N ASP A 338 -9.45 -7.54 -13.58
CA ASP A 338 -8.88 -6.31 -14.13
C ASP A 338 -8.12 -6.55 -15.44
N ASP A 339 -7.36 -7.67 -15.53
CA ASP A 339 -6.61 -8.08 -16.72
C ASP A 339 -6.63 -9.61 -16.89
N PRO A 340 -7.75 -10.17 -17.39
CA PRO A 340 -7.96 -11.63 -17.44
C PRO A 340 -6.98 -12.35 -18.37
N GLU A 341 -6.61 -11.74 -19.51
CA GLU A 341 -5.75 -12.39 -20.50
C GLU A 341 -4.34 -12.61 -19.94
N HIS A 342 -3.71 -11.57 -19.36
CA HIS A 342 -2.38 -11.70 -18.78
C HIS A 342 -2.40 -12.56 -17.51
N ALA A 343 -3.40 -12.38 -16.65
CA ALA A 343 -3.48 -13.14 -15.41
C ALA A 343 -3.67 -14.65 -15.66
N LEU A 344 -4.54 -15.06 -16.59
CA LEU A 344 -4.72 -16.47 -16.95
C LEU A 344 -3.47 -17.07 -17.60
N ALA A 345 -2.79 -16.33 -18.48
CA ALA A 345 -1.55 -16.79 -19.10
C ALA A 345 -0.44 -17.00 -18.04
N ASN A 346 -0.30 -16.06 -17.10
CA ASN A 346 0.67 -16.16 -16.03
C ASN A 346 0.33 -17.29 -15.03
N LEU A 347 -0.94 -17.49 -14.70
CA LEU A 347 -1.37 -18.63 -13.90
C LEU A 347 -0.98 -19.96 -14.57
N GLN A 348 -1.23 -20.09 -15.87
CA GLN A 348 -0.86 -21.31 -16.60
C GLN A 348 0.65 -21.55 -16.55
N VAL A 349 1.46 -20.50 -16.69
CA VAL A 349 2.93 -20.58 -16.59
C VAL A 349 3.38 -21.03 -15.20
N LEU A 350 2.74 -20.56 -14.12
CA LEU A 350 3.04 -21.01 -12.76
C LEU A 350 2.64 -22.48 -12.55
N VAL A 351 1.47 -22.89 -13.06
CA VAL A 351 0.98 -24.27 -12.97
C VAL A 351 1.84 -25.25 -13.75
N ASP A 352 2.26 -24.88 -14.97
CA ASP A 352 3.15 -25.70 -15.81
C ASP A 352 4.53 -25.91 -15.15
N ALA A 353 4.93 -24.99 -14.26
CA ALA A 353 6.13 -25.13 -13.42
C ALA A 353 5.92 -25.99 -12.17
N GLY A 354 4.73 -26.54 -11.95
CA GLY A 354 4.38 -27.41 -10.83
C GLY A 354 3.89 -26.69 -9.58
N LEU A 355 3.61 -25.38 -9.65
CA LEU A 355 3.04 -24.61 -8.54
C LEU A 355 1.53 -24.83 -8.48
N LYS A 356 0.99 -24.95 -7.27
CA LYS A 356 -0.47 -25.07 -7.06
C LYS A 356 -1.13 -23.70 -7.05
N ILE A 357 -2.38 -23.65 -7.47
CA ILE A 357 -3.20 -22.43 -7.42
C ILE A 357 -4.49 -22.74 -6.67
N ALA A 358 -4.81 -21.92 -5.67
CA ALA A 358 -6.08 -21.93 -4.95
C ALA A 358 -6.83 -20.62 -5.18
N ILE A 359 -8.15 -20.71 -5.29
CA ILE A 359 -9.04 -19.55 -5.34
C ILE A 359 -9.56 -19.31 -3.93
N ASP A 360 -9.33 -18.11 -3.42
CA ASP A 360 -9.66 -17.70 -2.06
C ASP A 360 -10.94 -16.85 -1.99
N ASP A 361 -11.54 -16.79 -0.80
CA ASP A 361 -12.71 -15.99 -0.45
C ASP A 361 -13.94 -16.23 -1.36
N TYR A 362 -14.10 -17.45 -1.91
CA TYR A 362 -15.17 -17.72 -2.88
C TYR A 362 -16.56 -17.56 -2.25
N GLY A 363 -17.40 -16.75 -2.92
CA GLY A 363 -18.78 -16.47 -2.51
C GLY A 363 -18.98 -15.11 -1.81
N SER A 364 -17.91 -14.34 -1.59
CA SER A 364 -17.98 -12.99 -1.02
C SER A 364 -18.25 -11.89 -2.07
N GLY A 365 -18.05 -12.15 -3.36
CA GLY A 365 -18.19 -11.19 -4.45
C GLY A 365 -18.86 -11.75 -5.73
N LEU A 366 -18.50 -11.17 -6.87
CA LEU A 366 -19.14 -11.35 -8.18
C LEU A 366 -18.34 -12.31 -9.08
N SER A 367 -18.12 -13.55 -8.64
CA SER A 367 -17.56 -14.58 -9.52
C SER A 367 -18.57 -15.11 -10.53
N SER A 368 -18.22 -15.05 -11.81
CA SER A 368 -18.94 -15.80 -12.84
C SER A 368 -18.36 -17.21 -12.95
N LEU A 369 -19.22 -18.23 -12.97
CA LEU A 369 -18.85 -19.61 -13.30
C LEU A 369 -18.05 -19.71 -14.62
N ALA A 370 -18.24 -18.75 -15.53
CA ALA A 370 -17.50 -18.69 -16.79
C ALA A 370 -16.00 -18.40 -16.59
N TYR A 371 -15.63 -17.57 -15.59
CA TYR A 371 -14.23 -17.33 -15.23
C TYR A 371 -13.66 -18.49 -14.45
N LEU A 372 -14.42 -19.02 -13.50
CA LEU A 372 -14.00 -20.17 -12.69
C LEU A 372 -13.59 -21.37 -13.57
N LYS A 373 -14.35 -21.62 -14.65
CA LYS A 373 -14.05 -22.69 -15.62
C LYS A 373 -12.72 -22.51 -16.37
N GLN A 374 -12.23 -21.27 -16.52
CA GLN A 374 -11.01 -20.97 -17.27
C GLN A 374 -9.76 -20.97 -16.38
N MET A 375 -9.92 -20.80 -15.08
CA MET A 375 -8.79 -20.73 -14.15
C MET A 375 -8.15 -22.12 -13.99
N PRO A 376 -6.82 -22.26 -14.17
CA PRO A 376 -6.11 -23.51 -13.92
C PRO A 376 -5.88 -23.71 -12.40
N ALA A 377 -6.95 -23.59 -11.62
CA ALA A 377 -6.92 -23.76 -10.17
C ALA A 377 -7.02 -25.24 -9.79
N HIS A 378 -6.39 -25.58 -8.67
CA HIS A 378 -6.39 -26.91 -8.09
C HIS A 378 -7.32 -27.00 -6.88
N GLU A 379 -7.59 -25.85 -6.26
CA GLU A 379 -8.30 -25.75 -4.99
C GLU A 379 -9.23 -24.54 -5.00
N LEU A 380 -10.41 -24.70 -4.41
CA LEU A 380 -11.37 -23.62 -4.17
C LEU A 380 -11.65 -23.53 -2.66
N LYS A 381 -11.42 -22.36 -2.08
CA LYS A 381 -11.62 -22.08 -0.66
C LYS A 381 -12.97 -21.40 -0.46
N ILE A 382 -13.82 -21.99 0.39
CA ILE A 382 -15.13 -21.45 0.76
C ILE A 382 -14.95 -20.58 2.00
N ASP A 383 -15.29 -19.30 1.86
CA ASP A 383 -15.12 -18.30 2.91
C ASP A 383 -15.86 -18.67 4.22
N LYS A 384 -15.24 -18.28 5.33
CA LYS A 384 -15.73 -18.54 6.69
C LYS A 384 -17.15 -18.05 6.95
N MET A 385 -17.63 -17.02 6.24
CA MET A 385 -18.98 -16.50 6.43
C MET A 385 -20.04 -17.57 6.18
N PHE A 386 -19.86 -18.43 5.17
CA PHE A 386 -20.77 -19.54 4.89
C PHE A 386 -20.61 -20.70 5.89
N ILE A 387 -19.39 -20.91 6.37
CA ILE A 387 -19.06 -22.02 7.27
C ILE A 387 -19.57 -21.75 8.70
N SER A 388 -19.48 -20.49 9.16
CA SER A 388 -19.85 -20.08 10.52
C SER A 388 -21.32 -20.35 10.87
N THR A 389 -22.21 -20.35 9.88
CA THR A 389 -23.65 -20.54 10.03
C THR A 389 -24.17 -21.89 9.55
N LEU A 390 -23.27 -22.82 9.16
CA LEU A 390 -23.62 -24.15 8.60
C LEU A 390 -24.63 -24.94 9.44
N THR A 391 -24.52 -24.88 10.76
CA THR A 391 -25.39 -25.66 11.66
C THR A 391 -26.69 -24.95 12.05
N SER A 392 -26.79 -23.64 11.81
CA SER A 392 -27.91 -22.80 12.24
C SER A 392 -28.79 -22.29 11.08
N SER A 393 -28.29 -22.35 9.85
CA SER A 393 -28.98 -21.89 8.65
C SER A 393 -29.50 -23.05 7.81
N HIS A 394 -30.68 -22.91 7.20
CA HIS A 394 -31.18 -23.87 6.23
C HIS A 394 -30.63 -23.65 4.82
N ARG A 395 -30.12 -22.45 4.52
CA ARG A 395 -29.67 -22.06 3.17
C ARG A 395 -28.18 -22.33 2.96
N ASP A 396 -27.36 -22.05 3.97
CA ASP A 396 -25.90 -22.12 3.83
C ASP A 396 -25.39 -23.55 3.57
N PRO A 397 -25.94 -24.62 4.18
CA PRO A 397 -25.61 -25.99 3.80
C PRO A 397 -25.84 -26.32 2.33
N LEU A 398 -26.89 -25.77 1.71
CA LEU A 398 -27.20 -25.99 0.30
C LEU A 398 -26.23 -25.24 -0.61
N LEU A 399 -25.86 -24.01 -0.24
CA LEU A 399 -24.86 -23.22 -0.96
C LEU A 399 -23.49 -23.90 -0.90
N VAL A 400 -23.03 -24.27 0.30
CA VAL A 400 -21.75 -24.96 0.50
C VAL A 400 -21.72 -26.28 -0.29
N ARG A 401 -22.79 -27.09 -0.21
CA ARG A 401 -22.87 -28.34 -0.98
C ARG A 401 -22.79 -28.09 -2.49
N SER A 402 -23.54 -27.11 -2.99
CA SER A 402 -23.55 -26.79 -4.42
C SER A 402 -22.17 -26.31 -4.90
N THR A 403 -21.50 -25.49 -4.10
CA THR A 403 -20.14 -25.02 -4.38
C THR A 403 -19.15 -26.19 -4.42
N ILE A 404 -19.25 -27.14 -3.49
CA ILE A 404 -18.42 -28.36 -3.50
C ILE A 404 -18.64 -29.15 -4.80
N ASP A 405 -19.90 -29.41 -5.15
CA ASP A 405 -20.23 -30.18 -6.34
C ASP A 405 -19.73 -29.49 -7.63
N VAL A 406 -19.81 -28.16 -7.71
CA VAL A 406 -19.28 -27.37 -8.83
C VAL A 406 -17.76 -27.43 -8.91
N ALA A 407 -17.07 -27.23 -7.79
CA ALA A 407 -15.61 -27.27 -7.75
C ALA A 407 -15.07 -28.64 -8.19
N HIS A 408 -15.67 -29.73 -7.66
CA HIS A 408 -15.34 -31.09 -8.06
C HIS A 408 -15.60 -31.35 -9.54
N ALA A 409 -16.72 -30.84 -10.09
CA ALA A 409 -17.03 -30.97 -11.51
C ALA A 409 -16.02 -30.24 -12.43
N LEU A 410 -15.32 -29.23 -11.89
CA LEU A 410 -14.24 -28.51 -12.56
C LEU A 410 -12.85 -29.12 -12.28
N GLY A 411 -12.78 -30.19 -11.48
CA GLY A 411 -11.52 -30.87 -11.15
C GLY A 411 -10.72 -30.21 -10.03
N MET A 412 -11.34 -29.34 -9.23
CA MET A 412 -10.71 -28.70 -8.06
C MET A 412 -11.05 -29.45 -6.78
N GLU A 413 -10.12 -29.48 -5.83
CA GLU A 413 -10.38 -29.82 -4.42
C GLU A 413 -11.03 -28.62 -3.70
N VAL A 414 -11.68 -28.87 -2.56
CA VAL A 414 -12.38 -27.83 -1.80
C VAL A 414 -11.86 -27.74 -0.37
N THR A 415 -11.52 -26.52 0.03
CA THR A 415 -11.17 -26.19 1.42
C THR A 415 -12.27 -25.35 2.05
N ALA A 416 -12.84 -25.81 3.16
CA ALA A 416 -13.76 -25.01 3.96
C ALA A 416 -13.01 -24.25 5.06
N GLU A 417 -13.16 -22.93 5.10
CA GLU A 417 -12.45 -22.07 6.04
C GLU A 417 -13.24 -21.71 7.30
N GLY A 418 -12.55 -21.39 8.39
CA GLY A 418 -13.22 -21.00 9.64
C GLY A 418 -13.97 -22.15 10.31
N VAL A 419 -13.53 -23.41 10.12
CA VAL A 419 -14.16 -24.55 10.81
C VAL A 419 -13.74 -24.58 12.28
N GLU A 420 -14.68 -24.27 13.16
CA GLU A 420 -14.43 -24.19 14.61
C GLU A 420 -15.15 -25.29 15.43
N THR A 421 -16.12 -26.00 14.85
CA THR A 421 -16.96 -26.96 15.58
C THR A 421 -16.97 -28.35 14.95
N ALA A 422 -17.07 -29.38 15.81
CA ALA A 422 -17.26 -30.76 15.40
C ALA A 422 -18.53 -30.97 14.55
N GLY A 423 -19.58 -30.18 14.80
CA GLY A 423 -20.83 -30.21 14.03
C GLY A 423 -20.63 -29.74 12.59
N ALA A 424 -19.92 -28.63 12.39
CA ALA A 424 -19.58 -28.14 11.05
C ALA A 424 -18.72 -29.16 10.28
N LEU A 425 -17.68 -29.72 10.92
CA LEU A 425 -16.86 -30.78 10.32
C LEU A 425 -17.70 -32.01 9.91
N ALA A 426 -18.65 -32.44 10.74
CA ALA A 426 -19.50 -33.58 10.42
C ALA A 426 -20.35 -33.32 9.16
N LEU A 427 -20.92 -32.11 9.02
CA LEU A 427 -21.65 -31.71 7.83
C LEU A 427 -20.76 -31.65 6.59
N LEU A 428 -19.59 -30.99 6.69
CA LEU A 428 -18.64 -30.87 5.59
C LEU A 428 -18.14 -32.24 5.11
N ARG A 429 -17.91 -33.18 6.02
CA ARG A 429 -17.56 -34.57 5.68
C ARG A 429 -18.67 -35.26 4.89
N VAL A 430 -19.94 -35.09 5.28
CA VAL A 430 -21.09 -35.65 4.55
C VAL A 430 -21.25 -34.98 3.19
N MET A 431 -20.95 -33.70 3.09
CA MET A 431 -20.97 -32.95 1.83
C MET A 431 -19.85 -33.34 0.87
N GLY A 432 -18.82 -34.06 1.35
CA GLY A 432 -17.68 -34.47 0.54
C GLY A 432 -16.58 -33.42 0.44
N CYS A 433 -16.49 -32.49 1.38
CA CYS A 433 -15.41 -31.50 1.42
C CYS A 433 -14.05 -32.19 1.64
N ASP A 434 -13.03 -31.79 0.86
CA ASP A 434 -11.71 -32.43 0.85
C ASP A 434 -10.84 -31.97 2.01
N HIS A 435 -10.81 -30.67 2.28
CA HIS A 435 -9.98 -30.07 3.32
C HIS A 435 -10.77 -29.13 4.23
N ILE A 436 -10.31 -29.01 5.47
CA ILE A 436 -10.78 -27.97 6.38
C ILE A 436 -9.62 -27.16 6.95
N GLN A 437 -9.89 -25.87 7.14
CA GLN A 437 -9.00 -24.95 7.84
C GLN A 437 -9.79 -24.20 8.90
N GLY A 438 -9.23 -24.05 10.09
CA GLY A 438 -9.88 -23.35 11.19
C GLY A 438 -9.38 -23.78 12.56
N TYR A 439 -9.89 -23.11 13.60
CA TYR A 439 -9.41 -23.32 14.97
C TYR A 439 -9.76 -24.68 15.55
N LEU A 440 -10.67 -25.43 14.93
CA LEU A 440 -10.87 -26.83 15.27
C LEU A 440 -9.60 -27.66 15.01
N VAL A 441 -8.88 -27.38 13.91
CA VAL A 441 -7.62 -28.05 13.54
C VAL A 441 -6.48 -27.47 14.36
N ALA A 442 -6.18 -26.19 14.16
CA ALA A 442 -5.21 -25.42 14.90
C ALA A 442 -5.38 -23.92 14.61
N LYS A 443 -4.99 -23.09 15.59
CA LYS A 443 -4.70 -21.66 15.31
C LYS A 443 -3.43 -21.54 14.46
N PRO A 444 -3.17 -20.40 13.81
CA PRO A 444 -1.88 -20.17 13.15
C PRO A 444 -0.71 -20.39 14.12
N LEU A 445 0.31 -21.11 13.67
CA LEU A 445 1.44 -21.59 14.46
C LEU A 445 2.75 -20.98 13.96
N GLU A 446 3.67 -20.71 14.88
CA GLU A 446 5.07 -20.47 14.52
C GLU A 446 5.69 -21.74 13.91
N LEU A 447 6.75 -21.59 13.11
CA LEU A 447 7.37 -22.68 12.34
C LEU A 447 7.73 -23.91 13.20
N SER A 448 8.29 -23.71 14.39
CA SER A 448 8.68 -24.82 15.27
C SER A 448 7.47 -25.61 15.76
N ALA A 449 6.40 -24.92 16.15
CA ALA A 449 5.16 -25.56 16.60
C ALA A 449 4.44 -26.27 15.44
N LEU A 450 4.55 -25.75 14.22
CA LEU A 450 4.08 -26.46 13.03
C LEU A 450 4.87 -27.77 12.84
N SER A 451 6.19 -27.74 12.93
CA SER A 451 7.02 -28.94 12.77
C SER A 451 6.69 -30.02 13.81
N ASP A 452 6.48 -29.62 15.06
CA ASP A 452 6.05 -30.54 16.12
C ASP A 452 4.70 -31.19 15.79
N LEU A 453 3.75 -30.41 15.29
CA LEU A 453 2.43 -30.90 14.89
C LEU A 453 2.51 -31.88 13.70
N LEU A 454 3.31 -31.55 12.68
CA LEU A 454 3.49 -32.40 11.50
C LEU A 454 4.22 -33.72 11.84
N GLY A 455 5.12 -33.69 12.82
CA GLY A 455 5.84 -34.87 13.31
C GLY A 455 5.01 -35.80 14.20
N ASP A 456 3.84 -35.35 14.70
CA ASP A 456 2.96 -36.15 15.54
C ASP A 456 2.17 -37.19 14.73
N LYS A 457 2.64 -38.44 14.79
CA LYS A 457 2.01 -39.59 14.11
C LYS A 457 0.62 -39.93 14.65
N ASP A 458 0.29 -39.52 15.87
CA ASP A 458 -1.00 -39.79 16.51
C ASP A 458 -2.00 -38.64 16.34
N PHE A 459 -1.61 -37.54 15.67
CA PHE A 459 -2.45 -36.36 15.49
C PHE A 459 -3.81 -36.71 14.88
N GLY A 460 -3.84 -37.42 13.73
CA GLY A 460 -5.10 -37.75 13.04
C GLY A 460 -6.05 -38.57 13.90
N ALA A 461 -5.52 -39.59 14.61
CA ALA A 461 -6.30 -40.43 15.51
C ALA A 461 -6.83 -39.64 16.72
N SER A 462 -6.03 -38.72 17.27
CA SER A 462 -6.40 -37.87 18.38
C SER A 462 -7.45 -36.83 17.97
N PHE A 463 -7.26 -36.20 16.81
CA PHE A 463 -8.20 -35.25 16.22
C PHE A 463 -9.56 -35.92 15.97
N ALA A 464 -9.60 -37.12 15.38
CA ALA A 464 -10.85 -37.83 15.12
C ALA A 464 -11.66 -38.14 16.39
N ARG A 465 -10.97 -38.48 17.48
CA ARG A 465 -11.61 -38.72 18.77
C ARG A 465 -12.14 -37.43 19.39
N ALA A 466 -11.35 -36.36 19.35
CA ALA A 466 -11.70 -35.06 19.93
C ALA A 466 -12.82 -34.35 19.17
N SER A 467 -12.83 -34.49 17.84
CA SER A 467 -13.80 -33.87 16.93
C SER A 467 -15.04 -34.75 16.68
N SER A 468 -15.18 -35.88 17.36
CA SER A 468 -16.38 -36.70 17.26
C SER A 468 -17.59 -35.96 17.86
N PRO A 469 -18.68 -35.75 17.10
CA PRO A 469 -19.92 -35.19 17.65
C PRO A 469 -20.58 -36.13 18.67
N PHE A 470 -20.22 -37.41 18.64
CA PHE A 470 -20.63 -38.41 19.61
C PHE A 470 -19.52 -38.61 20.64
N LYS A 471 -19.67 -37.99 21.83
CA LYS A 471 -18.83 -38.34 22.98
C LYS A 471 -19.22 -39.75 23.44
N LEU A 472 -18.48 -40.76 23.02
CA LEU A 472 -18.61 -42.09 23.61
C LEU A 472 -18.14 -42.02 25.07
N PRO A 473 -18.95 -42.46 26.06
CA PRO A 473 -18.50 -42.49 27.44
C PRO A 473 -17.28 -43.42 27.55
N VAL A 474 -16.19 -42.91 28.11
CA VAL A 474 -15.00 -43.71 28.43
C VAL A 474 -15.44 -44.79 29.41
N LYS A 475 -15.46 -46.06 28.97
CA LYS A 475 -15.62 -47.18 29.89
C LYS A 475 -14.42 -47.17 30.83
N SER A 476 -14.64 -46.77 32.08
CA SER A 476 -13.68 -47.01 33.16
C SER A 476 -13.48 -48.52 33.25
N SER A 477 -12.34 -49.02 32.77
CA SER A 477 -11.89 -50.38 33.04
C SER A 477 -11.42 -50.46 34.49
N GLY A 478 -12.38 -50.41 35.41
CA GLY A 478 -12.21 -50.80 36.80
C GLY A 478 -12.16 -52.32 36.86
N ARG A 479 -10.95 -52.85 37.06
CA ARG A 479 -10.72 -54.23 37.50
C ARG A 479 -11.60 -54.52 38.70
N GLY A 480 -12.30 -55.63 38.63
CA GLY A 480 -13.08 -56.19 39.74
C GLY A 480 -13.51 -57.61 39.42
N MET A 481 -12.55 -58.49 39.12
CA MET A 481 -12.76 -59.93 39.24
C MET A 481 -12.10 -60.44 40.52
N ALA A 482 -12.97 -60.96 41.40
CA ALA A 482 -12.80 -62.06 42.36
C ALA A 482 -11.78 -61.92 43.50
N GLY A 483 -12.33 -62.08 44.71
CA GLY A 483 -11.66 -62.26 46.00
C GLY A 483 -12.69 -62.24 47.10
#